data_AF-F2I424-F1
#
_entry.id   AF-F2I424-F1
#
_cell.length_a   1.000
_cell.length_b   1.000
_cell.length_c   1.000
_cell.angle_alpha   90.00
_cell.angle_beta   90.00
_cell.angle_gamma   90.00
#
_symmetry.space_group_name_H-M   'P 1'
#
loop_
_entity.id
_entity.type
_entity.pdbx_description
1 polymer ?
#
loop_
_entity_poly.entity_id
_entity_poly.type
_entity_poly.pdbx_seq_one_letter_code
_entity_poly.pdbx_strand_id
1 'polypeptide(L)'
;MKSNIRIAFEKCKNEKRPALLTYTVAGDNTKKKSLEILNAIAPFVDIIEVGIPHNTPVADGGQIQSSAYRAIKNGIKIKDIFQIVKQFKKTKTQSL
;
A
#
# COMPACT_ATOMS: atom_id res chain seq x y z
N MET A 1 -19.71 10.49 -9.16
CA MET A 1 -18.53 9.73 -9.67
C MET A 1 -18.35 8.49 -8.79
N LYS A 2 -18.14 7.29 -9.35
CA LYS A 2 -17.90 6.07 -8.54
C LYS A 2 -16.47 6.07 -8.00
N SER A 3 -16.26 5.61 -6.77
CA SER A 3 -14.91 5.49 -6.19
C SER A 3 -14.12 4.36 -6.87
N ASN A 4 -12.79 4.46 -6.89
CA ASN A 4 -11.92 3.40 -7.43
C ASN A 4 -12.11 2.05 -6.72
N ILE A 5 -12.40 2.08 -5.41
CA ILE A 5 -12.71 0.88 -4.62
C ILE A 5 -13.99 0.21 -5.14
N ARG A 6 -15.04 0.99 -5.40
CA ARG A 6 -16.28 0.47 -5.96
C ARG A 6 -16.04 -0.17 -7.34
N ILE A 7 -15.24 0.47 -8.19
CA ILE A 7 -14.89 -0.05 -9.52
C ILE A 7 -14.17 -1.41 -9.40
N ALA A 8 -13.22 -1.54 -8.46
CA ALA A 8 -12.52 -2.80 -8.22
C ALA A 8 -13.46 -3.94 -7.82
N PHE A 9 -14.38 -3.69 -6.88
CA PHE A 9 -15.37 -4.70 -6.46
C PHE A 9 -16.37 -5.06 -7.57
N GLU A 10 -16.85 -4.08 -8.35
CA GLU A 10 -17.72 -4.34 -9.50
C GLU A 10 -17.00 -5.21 -10.55
N LYS A 11 -15.72 -4.96 -10.83
CA LYS A 11 -14.89 -5.79 -11.71
C LYS A 11 -14.77 -7.23 -11.20
N CYS A 12 -14.39 -7.42 -9.95
CA CYS A 12 -14.23 -8.76 -9.36
C CYS A 12 -15.56 -9.55 -9.36
N LYS A 13 -16.67 -8.88 -9.07
CA LYS A 13 -18.01 -9.47 -9.13
C LYS A 13 -18.35 -9.96 -10.53
N ASN A 14 -18.05 -9.18 -11.57
CA ASN A 14 -18.28 -9.57 -12.97
C ASN A 14 -17.40 -10.75 -13.38
N GLU A 15 -16.17 -10.81 -12.87
CA GLU A 15 -15.22 -11.91 -13.06
C GLU A 15 -15.52 -13.15 -12.20
N LYS A 16 -16.57 -13.11 -11.37
CA LYS A 16 -16.99 -14.20 -10.46
C LYS A 16 -15.87 -14.70 -9.53
N ARG A 17 -15.02 -13.80 -9.07
CA ARG A 17 -13.93 -14.08 -8.12
C ARG A 17 -13.90 -13.09 -6.96
N PRO A 18 -13.32 -13.45 -5.80
CA PRO A 18 -13.06 -12.48 -4.74
C PRO A 18 -12.03 -11.43 -5.19
N ALA A 19 -12.10 -10.24 -4.59
CA ALA A 19 -11.10 -9.21 -4.74
C ALA A 19 -9.86 -9.54 -3.88
N LEU A 20 -8.67 -9.39 -4.44
CA LEU A 20 -7.42 -9.51 -3.69
C LEU A 20 -6.99 -8.13 -3.19
N LEU A 21 -6.85 -8.02 -1.87
CA LEU A 21 -6.31 -6.85 -1.18
C LEU A 21 -4.99 -7.21 -0.50
N THR A 22 -3.97 -6.38 -0.71
CA THR A 22 -2.68 -6.52 -0.03
C THR A 22 -2.39 -5.31 0.84
N TYR A 23 -1.85 -5.57 2.03
CA TYR A 23 -1.42 -4.53 2.97
C TYR A 23 0.11 -4.41 2.98
N THR A 24 0.61 -3.17 3.01
CA THR A 24 2.02 -2.86 3.22
C THR A 24 2.17 -1.71 4.21
N VAL A 25 3.21 -1.73 5.04
CA VAL A 25 3.56 -0.56 5.88
C VAL A 25 4.37 0.43 5.05
N ALA A 26 3.92 1.69 5.01
CA ALA A 26 4.58 2.72 4.22
C ALA A 26 6.02 2.97 4.70
N GLY A 27 6.95 2.87 3.76
CA GLY A 27 8.37 3.19 4.01
C GLY A 27 9.18 2.08 4.68
N ASP A 28 8.62 0.88 4.87
CA ASP A 28 9.37 -0.31 5.27
C ASP A 28 9.99 -1.02 4.04
N ASN A 29 11.29 -1.34 3.93
CA ASN A 29 12.46 -0.95 4.73
C ASN A 29 12.99 0.47 4.43
N THR A 30 12.67 1.05 3.26
CA THR A 30 13.00 2.43 2.88
C THR A 30 11.90 3.00 1.97
N LYS A 31 11.87 4.33 1.74
CA LYS A 31 10.93 4.94 0.77
C LYS A 31 11.04 4.31 -0.62
N LYS A 32 12.28 4.08 -1.09
CA LYS A 32 12.56 3.44 -2.38
C LYS A 32 12.03 2.01 -2.39
N LYS A 33 12.31 1.23 -1.35
CA LYS A 33 11.88 -0.17 -1.30
C LYS A 33 10.36 -0.31 -1.23
N SER A 34 9.70 0.57 -0.47
CA SER A 34 8.25 0.64 -0.41
C SER A 34 7.65 0.88 -1.80
N LEU A 35 8.19 1.83 -2.59
CA LEU A 35 7.73 2.06 -3.96
C LEU A 35 7.99 0.86 -4.90
N GLU A 36 9.15 0.22 -4.81
CA GLU A 36 9.46 -1.01 -5.57
C GLU A 36 8.44 -2.13 -5.28
N ILE A 37 8.13 -2.37 -4.01
CA ILE A 37 7.15 -3.37 -3.58
C ILE A 37 5.77 -3.05 -4.15
N LEU A 38 5.32 -1.79 -4.00
CA LEU A 38 4.02 -1.35 -4.52
C LEU A 38 3.91 -1.57 -6.04
N ASN A 39 4.95 -1.21 -6.80
CA ASN A 39 4.96 -1.42 -8.25
C ASN A 39 4.98 -2.90 -8.64
N ALA A 40 5.69 -3.73 -7.88
CA ALA A 40 5.78 -5.16 -8.16
C ALA A 40 4.47 -5.91 -7.90
N ILE A 41 3.73 -5.55 -6.84
CA ILE A 41 2.46 -6.22 -6.49
C ILE A 41 1.26 -5.69 -7.28
N ALA A 42 1.30 -4.43 -7.74
CA ALA A 42 0.17 -3.76 -8.36
C ALA A 42 -0.49 -4.49 -9.54
N PRO A 43 0.22 -5.22 -10.42
CA PRO A 43 -0.41 -5.98 -11.51
C PRO A 43 -1.27 -7.15 -11.04
N PHE A 44 -1.06 -7.63 -9.82
CA PHE A 44 -1.63 -8.89 -9.32
C PHE A 44 -2.76 -8.68 -8.30
N VAL A 45 -3.07 -7.44 -7.94
CA VAL A 45 -3.99 -7.11 -6.83
C VAL A 45 -5.06 -6.13 -7.30
N ASP A 46 -6.26 -6.22 -6.71
CA ASP A 46 -7.37 -5.31 -7.02
C ASP A 46 -7.30 -4.02 -6.18
N ILE A 47 -6.87 -4.16 -4.92
CA ILE A 47 -6.76 -3.08 -3.94
C ILE A 47 -5.42 -3.17 -3.22
N ILE A 48 -4.76 -2.03 -3.06
CA ILE A 48 -3.56 -1.91 -2.22
C ILE A 48 -3.91 -1.04 -1.02
N GLU A 49 -3.64 -1.58 0.16
CA GLU A 49 -3.67 -0.85 1.42
C GLU A 49 -2.25 -0.45 1.83
N VAL A 50 -2.09 0.83 2.18
CA VAL A 50 -0.82 1.40 2.59
C VAL A 50 -0.98 1.94 4.01
N GLY A 51 -0.44 1.21 4.98
CA GLY A 51 -0.51 1.54 6.40
C GLY A 51 0.44 2.67 6.77
N ILE A 52 -0.02 3.55 7.66
CA ILE A 52 0.83 4.57 8.29
C ILE A 52 1.51 3.90 9.50
N PRO A 53 2.85 3.88 9.58
CA PRO A 53 3.53 3.25 10.70
C PRO A 53 3.29 4.03 12.00
N HIS A 54 2.95 3.32 13.08
CA HIS A 54 2.82 3.85 14.44
C HIS A 54 3.58 2.98 15.45
N ASN A 55 3.79 3.52 16.66
CA ASN A 55 4.54 2.87 17.74
C ASN A 55 3.64 2.30 18.85
N THR A 56 2.32 2.33 18.69
CA THR A 56 1.35 1.82 19.66
C THR A 56 1.04 0.34 19.39
N PRO A 57 1.50 -0.62 20.22
CA PRO A 57 1.44 -2.06 19.91
C PRO A 57 0.12 -2.72 20.36
N VAL A 58 -1.02 -2.05 20.12
CA VAL A 58 -2.32 -2.46 20.71
C VAL A 58 -3.11 -3.45 19.86
N ALA A 59 -2.94 -3.46 18.54
CA ALA A 59 -3.81 -4.20 17.62
C ALA A 59 -3.07 -5.05 16.56
N ASP A 60 -1.81 -4.75 16.29
CA ASP A 60 -1.05 -5.42 15.22
C ASP A 60 -0.30 -6.66 15.72
N GLY A 61 -0.08 -7.64 14.84
CA GLY A 61 0.84 -8.75 15.09
C GLY A 61 2.32 -8.36 14.97
N GLY A 62 3.22 -9.19 15.49
CA GLY A 62 4.67 -8.89 15.56
C GLY A 62 5.35 -8.55 14.22
N GLN A 63 4.85 -9.09 13.10
CA GLN A 63 5.37 -8.78 11.76
C GLN A 63 5.05 -7.34 11.32
N ILE A 64 3.81 -6.89 11.54
CA ILE A 64 3.38 -5.52 11.23
C ILE A 64 4.06 -4.54 12.18
N GLN A 65 4.12 -4.86 13.49
CA GLN A 65 4.83 -4.05 14.47
C GLN A 65 6.31 -3.87 14.10
N SER A 66 6.99 -4.95 13.70
CA SER A 66 8.40 -4.88 13.26
C SER A 66 8.58 -4.03 12.02
N SER A 67 7.63 -4.09 11.08
CA SER A 67 7.62 -3.29 9.84
C SER A 67 7.41 -1.81 10.15
N ALA A 68 6.46 -1.48 11.04
CA ALA A 68 6.24 -0.12 11.53
C ALA A 68 7.46 0.42 12.27
N TYR A 69 8.09 -0.40 13.12
CA TYR A 69 9.33 -0.04 13.82
C TYR A 69 10.46 0.30 12.85
N ARG A 70 10.71 -0.53 11.82
CA ARG A 70 11.74 -0.26 10.80
C ARG A 70 11.47 1.06 10.05
N ALA A 71 10.23 1.29 9.64
CA ALA A 71 9.84 2.53 8.97
C ALA A 71 10.06 3.77 9.86
N ILE A 72 9.64 3.73 11.12
CA ILE A 72 9.81 4.83 12.08
C ILE A 72 11.29 5.06 12.39
N LYS A 73 12.05 3.98 12.62
CA LYS A 73 13.51 4.04 12.88
C LYS A 73 14.26 4.70 11.72
N ASN A 74 13.81 4.48 10.48
CA ASN A 74 14.37 5.11 9.29
C ASN A 74 13.81 6.52 9.01
N GLY A 75 13.10 7.11 9.97
CA GLY A 75 12.69 8.51 9.95
C GLY A 75 11.50 8.82 9.03
N ILE A 76 10.73 7.82 8.60
CA ILE A 76 9.54 8.04 7.77
C ILE A 76 8.57 9.00 8.47
N LYS A 77 8.17 10.06 7.77
CA LYS A 77 7.15 11.02 8.19
C LYS A 77 5.93 10.91 7.30
N ILE A 78 4.80 11.44 7.76
CA ILE A 78 3.54 11.49 6.99
C ILE A 78 3.73 12.08 5.58
N LYS A 79 4.54 13.15 5.44
CA LYS A 79 4.85 13.74 4.13
C LYS A 79 5.49 12.75 3.15
N ASP A 80 6.30 11.82 3.65
CA ASP A 80 7.00 10.83 2.85
C ASP A 80 6.04 9.76 2.34
N ILE A 81 5.05 9.39 3.16
CA ILE A 81 3.99 8.44 2.78
C ILE A 81 3.17 9.01 1.62
N PHE A 82 2.75 10.27 1.73
CA PHE A 82 2.05 10.95 0.63
C PHE A 82 2.92 11.07 -0.63
N GLN A 83 4.24 11.25 -0.50
CA GLN A 83 5.16 11.23 -1.63
C GLN A 83 5.26 9.85 -2.29
N ILE A 84 5.36 8.76 -1.50
CA ILE A 84 5.36 7.38 -2.01
C ILE A 84 4.09 7.11 -2.81
N VAL A 85 2.91 7.41 -2.25
CA VAL A 85 1.63 7.21 -2.92
C VAL A 85 1.51 8.07 -4.19
N LYS A 86 1.98 9.32 -4.16
CA LYS A 86 1.99 10.20 -5.32
C LYS A 86 2.90 9.67 -6.43
N GLN A 87 4.08 9.16 -6.09
CA GLN A 87 5.01 8.55 -7.05
C GLN A 87 4.43 7.26 -7.66
N PHE A 88 3.89 6.38 -6.83
CA PHE A 88 3.22 5.15 -7.27
C PHE A 88 2.09 5.43 -8.28
N LYS A 89 1.26 6.43 -8.00
CA LYS A 89 0.18 6.84 -8.92
C LYS A 89 0.70 7.30 -10.27
N LYS A 90 1.82 8.04 -10.32
CA LYS A 90 2.42 8.49 -11.60
C LYS A 90 2.88 7.33 -12.47
N THR A 91 3.52 6.33 -11.86
CA THR A 91 3.99 5.13 -12.58
C THR A 91 2.82 4.34 -13.18
N LYS A 92 1.70 4.23 -12.45
CA LYS A 92 0.49 3.54 -12.94
C LYS A 92 -0.21 4.25 -14.10
N THR A 93 -0.08 5.58 -14.22
CA THR A 93 -0.73 6.34 -15.30
C THR A 93 -0.01 6.18 -16.66
N GLN A 94 1.18 5.60 -16.70
CA GLN A 94 1.89 5.33 -17.96
C GLN A 94 1.59 3.96 -18.60
N SER A 95 0.85 3.09 -17.90
CA SER A 95 0.58 1.71 -18.35
C SER A 95 -0.89 1.42 -18.63
N LEU A 96 -1.68 2.45 -18.99
CA LEU A 96 -3.04 2.33 -19.51
C LEU A 96 -3.20 3.15 -20.79
#